data_AF-A0A1V9K0I1-F1
#
_entry.id   AF-A0A1V9K0I1-F1
#
_cell.length_a   1.000
_cell.length_b   1.000
_cell.length_c   1.000
_cell.angle_alpha   90.00
_cell.angle_beta   90.00
_cell.angle_gamma   90.00
#
_symmetry.space_group_name_H-M   'P 1'
#
loop_
_entity.id
_entity.type
_entity.pdbx_description
1 polymer ?
#
loop_
_entity_poly.entity_id
_entity_poly.type
_entity_poly.pdbx_seq_one_letter_code
_entity_poly.pdbx_strand_id
1 'polypeptide(L)'
;MSTAQELPAPIESLLNRAAALPGPAERARLRLAGNLTQAEVADALGVHRVQVARWETGRAEPRQPHRQTYARFLNALASKFPQQD
;
A
#
# COMPACT_ATOMS: atom_id res chain seq x y z
N MET A 1 -20.25 18.16 8.88
CA MET A 1 -19.60 17.40 7.80
C MET A 1 -18.23 18.01 7.60
N SER A 2 -17.17 17.44 8.20
CA SER A 2 -15.81 17.95 7.98
C SER A 2 -15.34 17.47 6.63
N THR A 3 -15.35 18.37 5.64
CA THR A 3 -14.59 18.20 4.41
C THR A 3 -13.11 18.31 4.79
N ALA A 4 -12.49 17.17 5.12
CA ALA A 4 -11.04 17.09 5.03
C ALA A 4 -10.69 17.53 3.60
N GLN A 5 -9.99 18.66 3.49
CA GLN A 5 -9.74 19.33 2.22
C GLN A 5 -9.01 18.34 1.29
N GLU A 6 -9.72 17.83 0.28
CA GLU A 6 -9.15 16.89 -0.68
C GLU A 6 -7.99 17.57 -1.42
N LEU A 7 -6.82 16.94 -1.40
CA LEU A 7 -5.65 17.46 -2.08
C LEU A 7 -5.86 17.38 -3.60
N PRO A 8 -5.43 18.38 -4.38
CA PRO A 8 -5.44 18.31 -5.84
C PRO A 8 -4.71 17.06 -6.34
N ALA A 9 -5.30 16.33 -7.30
CA ALA A 9 -4.74 15.10 -7.89
C ALA A 9 -3.25 15.21 -8.32
N PRO A 10 -2.76 16.35 -8.86
CA PRO A 10 -1.33 16.51 -9.15
C PRO A 10 -0.46 16.43 -7.90
N ILE A 11 -0.90 17.04 -6.79
CA ILE A 11 -0.20 17.02 -5.50
C ILE A 11 -0.23 15.62 -4.92
N GLU A 12 -1.38 14.94 -4.98
CA GLU A 12 -1.51 13.56 -4.54
C GLU A 12 -0.56 12.62 -5.32
N SER A 13 -0.42 12.83 -6.63
CA SER A 13 0.51 12.04 -7.47
C SER A 13 1.98 12.29 -7.11
N LEU A 14 2.36 13.52 -6.76
CA LEU A 14 3.72 13.85 -6.30
C LEU A 14 4.01 13.23 -4.92
N LEU A 15 3.08 13.35 -3.98
CA LEU A 15 3.21 12.74 -2.65
C LEU A 15 3.31 11.22 -2.74
N ASN A 16 2.47 10.58 -3.56
CA ASN A 16 2.52 9.13 -3.78
C ASN A 16 3.84 8.66 -4.44
N ARG A 17 4.47 9.50 -5.25
CA ARG A 17 5.76 9.20 -5.89
C ARG A 17 6.92 9.35 -4.90
N ALA A 18 6.82 10.31 -3.98
CA ALA A 18 7.80 10.56 -2.93
C ALA A 18 7.62 9.66 -1.69
N ALA A 19 6.42 9.15 -1.45
CA ALA A 19 6.09 8.34 -0.29
C ALA A 19 6.95 7.07 -0.25
N ALA A 20 7.69 6.93 0.85
CA ALA A 20 8.37 5.69 1.15
C ALA A 20 7.32 4.60 1.41
N LEU A 21 7.55 3.41 0.87
CA LEU A 21 6.75 2.27 1.26
C LEU A 21 7.00 1.97 2.74
N PRO A 22 5.97 1.62 3.53
CA PRO A 22 6.18 1.15 4.89
C PRO A 22 7.08 -0.09 4.88
N GLY A 23 7.68 -0.41 6.03
CA GLY A 23 8.56 -1.58 6.16
C GLY A 23 7.84 -2.88 5.80
N PRO A 24 8.54 -3.94 5.36
CA PRO A 24 7.92 -5.18 4.87
C PRO A 24 6.90 -5.81 5.84
N ALA A 25 7.24 -5.85 7.15
CA ALA A 25 6.35 -6.37 8.18
C ALA A 25 5.06 -5.55 8.30
N GLU A 26 5.16 -4.23 8.18
CA GLU A 26 3.99 -3.34 8.26
C GLU A 26 3.06 -3.52 7.05
N ARG A 27 3.62 -3.81 5.86
CA ARG A 27 2.81 -4.16 4.67
C ARG A 27 1.93 -5.38 4.95
N ALA A 28 2.51 -6.43 5.53
CA ALA A 28 1.80 -7.65 5.89
C ALA A 28 0.76 -7.39 7.00
N ARG A 29 1.12 -6.62 8.03
CA ARG A 29 0.19 -6.22 9.10
C ARG A 29 -1.03 -5.51 8.54
N LEU A 30 -0.83 -4.50 7.68
CA LEU A 30 -1.90 -3.73 7.06
C LEU A 30 -2.83 -4.61 6.23
N ARG A 31 -2.27 -5.49 5.40
CA ARG A 31 -3.04 -6.45 4.61
C ARG A 31 -3.90 -7.34 5.51
N LEU A 32 -3.31 -7.91 6.57
CA LEU A 32 -4.01 -8.79 7.51
C LEU A 32 -5.09 -8.05 8.32
N ALA A 33 -4.84 -6.80 8.72
CA ALA A 33 -5.83 -5.98 9.40
C ALA A 33 -7.08 -5.72 8.54
N GLY A 34 -6.89 -5.64 7.22
CA GLY A 34 -7.98 -5.59 6.24
C GLY A 34 -8.65 -6.93 5.93
N ASN A 35 -8.26 -8.02 6.61
CA ASN A 35 -8.68 -9.40 6.31
C ASN A 35 -8.44 -9.83 4.85
N LEU A 36 -7.36 -9.32 4.24
CA LEU A 36 -7.01 -9.62 2.85
C LEU A 36 -5.92 -10.69 2.77
N THR A 37 -6.03 -11.56 1.78
CA THR A 37 -5.00 -12.51 1.39
C THR A 37 -3.99 -11.87 0.44
N GLN A 38 -2.80 -12.46 0.33
CA GLN A 38 -1.82 -12.01 -0.68
C GLN A 38 -2.33 -12.18 -2.10
N ALA A 39 -3.25 -13.12 -2.34
CA ALA A 39 -3.83 -13.38 -3.66
C ALA A 39 -4.78 -12.25 -4.07
N GLU A 40 -5.70 -11.84 -3.19
CA GLU A 40 -6.62 -10.72 -3.45
C GLU A 40 -5.86 -9.41 -3.72
N VAL A 41 -4.79 -9.15 -2.98
CA VAL A 41 -3.92 -7.99 -3.23
C VAL A 41 -3.22 -8.11 -4.58
N ALA A 42 -2.73 -9.30 -4.93
CA ALA A 42 -2.09 -9.53 -6.22
C ALA A 42 -3.05 -9.30 -7.38
N ASP A 43 -4.26 -9.84 -7.29
CA ASP A 43 -5.30 -9.72 -8.31
C ASP A 43 -5.71 -8.26 -8.51
N ALA A 44 -5.88 -7.50 -7.41
CA ALA A 44 -6.18 -6.07 -7.47
C ALA A 44 -5.04 -5.23 -8.09
N LEU A 45 -3.79 -5.66 -7.95
CA LEU A 45 -2.61 -4.97 -8.47
C LEU A 45 -2.16 -5.48 -9.84
N GLY A 46 -2.78 -6.54 -10.38
CA GLY A 46 -2.38 -7.17 -11.63
C GLY A 46 -1.01 -7.86 -11.57
N VAL A 47 -0.63 -8.40 -10.41
CA VAL A 47 0.66 -9.09 -10.20
C VAL A 47 0.46 -10.51 -9.68
N HIS A 48 1.53 -11.32 -9.71
CA HIS A 48 1.47 -12.65 -9.11
C HIS A 48 1.53 -12.59 -7.57
N ARG A 49 0.77 -13.45 -6.89
CA ARG A 49 0.81 -13.64 -5.42
C ARG A 49 2.22 -13.70 -4.84
N VAL A 50 3.14 -14.41 -5.51
CA VAL A 50 4.55 -14.54 -5.09
C VAL A 50 5.28 -13.19 -5.05
N GLN A 51 4.93 -12.24 -5.91
CA GLN A 51 5.51 -10.89 -5.87
C GLN A 51 5.10 -10.16 -4.59
N VAL A 52 3.82 -10.18 -4.24
CA VAL A 52 3.30 -9.61 -2.98
C VAL A 52 4.01 -10.24 -1.78
N ALA A 53 4.16 -11.57 -1.77
CA ALA A 53 4.90 -12.26 -0.71
C ALA A 53 6.36 -11.81 -0.60
N ARG A 54 7.05 -11.60 -1.73
CA ARG A 54 8.43 -11.09 -1.74
C ARG A 54 8.52 -9.64 -1.25
N TRP A 55 7.52 -8.81 -1.53
CA TRP A 55 7.45 -7.43 -1.04
C TRP A 55 7.18 -7.35 0.47
N GLU A 56 6.31 -8.22 0.99
CA GLU A 56 6.00 -8.31 2.42
C GLU A 56 7.12 -8.95 3.25
N THR A 57 7.99 -9.75 2.62
CA THR A 57 9.17 -10.33 3.28
C THR A 57 10.44 -9.53 3.06
N GLY A 58 10.39 -8.43 2.30
CA GLY A 58 11.57 -7.61 1.97
C GLY A 58 12.56 -8.27 1.00
N ARG A 59 12.22 -9.45 0.45
CA ARG A 59 13.06 -10.15 -0.56
C ARG A 59 13.10 -9.43 -1.90
N ALA A 60 12.11 -8.59 -2.18
CA ALA A 60 12.10 -7.70 -3.34
C ALA A 60 11.30 -6.44 -3.02
N GLU A 61 11.52 -5.38 -3.79
CA GLU A 61 10.71 -4.17 -3.78
C GLU A 61 9.86 -4.10 -5.07
N PRO A 62 8.62 -3.59 -5.00
CA PRO A 62 7.85 -3.31 -6.21
C PRO A 62 8.55 -2.20 -7.01
N ARG A 63 8.55 -2.37 -8.33
CA ARG A 63 9.01 -1.36 -9.29
C ARG A 63 7.82 -0.57 -9.83
N GLN A 64 8.11 0.55 -10.48
CA GLN A 64 7.07 1.27 -11.23
C GLN A 64 6.48 0.36 -12.34
N PRO A 65 5.16 0.43 -12.62
CA PRO A 65 4.15 1.28 -12.00
C PRO A 65 3.55 0.72 -10.68
N HIS A 66 3.72 -0.58 -10.40
CA HIS A 66 3.09 -1.24 -9.25
C HIS A 66 3.46 -0.61 -7.90
N ARG A 67 4.67 -0.03 -7.77
CA ARG A 67 5.10 0.70 -6.57
C ARG A 67 4.12 1.81 -6.18
N GLN A 68 3.64 2.60 -7.13
CA GLN A 68 2.71 3.71 -6.85
C GLN A 68 1.34 3.19 -6.42
N THR A 69 0.79 2.21 -7.14
CA THR A 69 -0.52 1.64 -6.81
C THR A 69 -0.48 0.93 -5.46
N TYR A 70 0.59 0.20 -5.18
CA TYR A 70 0.78 -0.47 -3.90
C TYR A 70 0.97 0.52 -2.74
N ALA A 71 1.72 1.60 -2.93
CA ALA A 71 1.86 2.66 -1.94
C ALA A 71 0.50 3.30 -1.58
N ARG A 72 -0.31 3.64 -2.59
CA ARG A 72 -1.68 4.16 -2.39
C ARG A 72 -2.56 3.19 -1.62
N PHE A 73 -2.53 1.92 -1.99
CA PHE A 73 -3.27 0.86 -1.31
C PHE A 73 -2.88 0.75 0.17
N LEU A 74 -1.58 0.72 0.46
CA LEU A 74 -1.08 0.62 1.83
C LEU A 74 -1.38 1.88 2.66
N ASN A 75 -1.28 3.07 2.07
CA ASN A 75 -1.65 4.32 2.74
C ASN A 75 -3.14 4.32 3.12
N ALA A 76 -4.02 3.88 2.21
CA ALA A 76 -5.45 3.76 2.49
C ALA A 76 -5.75 2.75 3.60
N LEU A 77 -5.03 1.62 3.65
CA LEU A 77 -5.13 0.68 4.76
C LEU A 77 -4.60 1.28 6.06
N ALA A 78 -3.49 2.01 6.05
CA ALA A 78 -2.92 2.62 7.24
C ALA A 78 -3.84 3.67 7.86
N SER A 79 -4.55 4.45 7.03
CA SER A 79 -5.58 5.37 7.50
C SER A 79 -6.78 4.66 8.14
N LYS A 80 -7.12 3.44 7.69
CA LYS A 80 -8.22 2.64 8.24
C LYS A 80 -7.82 1.83 9.47
N PHE A 81 -6.57 1.37 9.51
CA PHE A 81 -6.02 0.47 10.52
C PHE A 81 -4.72 1.06 11.08
N PRO A 82 -4.79 2.19 11.83
CA PRO A 82 -3.59 2.80 12.41
C PRO A 82 -2.86 1.81 13.32
N GLN A 83 -1.54 1.93 13.42
CA GLN A 83 -0.81 1.22 14.47
C GLN A 83 -1.31 1.74 15.83
N GLN A 84 -1.65 0.82 16.73
CA GLN A 84 -1.90 1.17 18.12
C GLN A 84 -0.56 1.11 18.83
N ASP A 85 -0.20 2.17 19.55
CA ASP A 85 0.97 2.24 20.43
C ASP A 85 0.82 1.30 21.64
#